data_AF-G1R6W6-F1
#
_entry.id   AF-G1R6W6-F1
#
_cell.length_a   1.000
_cell.length_b   1.000
_cell.length_c   1.000
_cell.angle_alpha   90.00
_cell.angle_beta   90.00
_cell.angle_gamma   90.00
#
_symmetry.space_group_name_H-M   'P 1'
#
loop_
_entity.id
_entity.type
_entity.pdbx_description
1 polymer ?
#
loop_
_entity_poly.entity_id
_entity_poly.type
_entity_poly.pdbx_seq_one_letter_code
_entity_poly.pdbx_strand_id
1 'polypeptide(L)'
;MKISMINYKSLLALLFILASWITFTVFQNSTKLWSALNLSISLHYWNNSTKSLFPKTPLISLKPLTETELRIKEIIEKLDQQIPPRPFTHVNTTTSATHSTVTILNPRDMYCRGDQLHILLEVRDHLGRRKQYGGDFLRARMSSPALMAGASGKVTDFNNGTYLVSFTLFWEGQVSLSVLLIHPSEGVSALWSARNQGYDRVIFIGQFVNGTSQVYSECGLILNTNAELCQYLDNRDQEAFYCVRPQHMPCAALTHMYSKNKKVSYLSKQEKSLFERSNVGVEIMEKFNTISVSKCNKETVAMKEKCKLGMTSTIPSGHVWRNTWNPVSCSLATVKMKECLRGKLIYLMGDSTIRQWMEYFKASIDTLKSVDLHESGKLQHQLAVDLDRNINIQWQKHCYPLIASMTYSVKEMEYLTRAIDRTGGEKNTVIVISLGQHFRPFPIDVFIRRALNVHKAIQHLLLRSPDTVVIIKTENIREMYNDAERFSDFHGYIQYLIIKDIFQDLRVSIIDAWDITIAYGTNNVHPPQHVVGNQINILLNYIC
;
A
#
# COMPACT_ATOMS: atom_id res chain seq x y z
N MET A 1 -58.24 -50.04 -0.80
CA MET A 1 -56.85 -50.30 -0.35
C MET A 1 -56.16 -48.96 -0.07
N LYS A 2 -56.08 -48.54 1.19
CA LYS A 2 -55.40 -47.32 1.61
C LYS A 2 -53.90 -47.59 1.68
N ILE A 3 -53.12 -47.01 0.77
CA ILE A 3 -51.67 -47.03 0.84
C ILE A 3 -51.24 -45.94 1.82
N SER A 4 -50.55 -46.37 2.88
CA SER A 4 -49.95 -45.53 3.91
C SER A 4 -48.92 -44.58 3.29
N MET A 5 -49.16 -43.28 3.39
CA MET A 5 -48.16 -42.25 3.08
C MET A 5 -47.08 -42.28 4.17
N ILE A 6 -45.93 -42.85 3.83
CA ILE A 6 -44.73 -42.82 4.66
C ILE A 6 -44.32 -41.36 4.88
N ASN A 7 -44.18 -41.00 6.16
CA ASN A 7 -43.94 -39.64 6.63
C ASN A 7 -42.48 -39.23 6.33
N TYR A 8 -42.24 -38.62 5.16
CA TYR A 8 -40.94 -38.18 4.65
C TYR A 8 -40.11 -37.34 5.65
N LYS A 9 -40.75 -36.63 6.58
CA LYS A 9 -40.06 -35.86 7.63
C LYS A 9 -39.34 -36.76 8.66
N SER A 10 -39.88 -37.94 8.95
CA SER A 10 -39.28 -38.89 9.89
C SER A 10 -38.02 -39.56 9.29
N LEU A 11 -38.08 -39.89 7.99
CA LEU A 11 -36.96 -40.46 7.26
C LEU A 11 -35.78 -39.47 7.15
N LEU A 12 -36.07 -38.19 6.90
CA LEU A 12 -35.05 -37.14 6.84
C LEU A 12 -34.39 -36.91 8.22
N ALA A 13 -35.16 -36.95 9.30
CA ALA A 13 -34.63 -36.83 10.66
C ALA A 13 -33.71 -38.01 11.03
N LEU A 14 -34.08 -39.23 10.65
CA LEU A 14 -33.26 -40.43 10.85
C LEU A 14 -31.93 -40.36 10.07
N LEU A 15 -31.95 -39.86 8.83
CA LEU A 15 -30.75 -39.65 8.03
C LEU A 15 -29.81 -38.60 8.63
N PHE A 16 -30.35 -37.51 9.19
CA PHE A 16 -29.57 -36.50 9.90
C PHE A 16 -28.93 -37.05 11.19
N ILE A 17 -29.66 -37.85 11.96
CA ILE A 17 -29.13 -38.49 13.17
C ILE A 17 -28.01 -39.47 12.80
N LEU A 18 -28.18 -40.26 11.75
CA LEU A 18 -27.14 -41.19 11.27
C LEU A 18 -25.88 -40.43 10.82
N ALA A 19 -26.04 -39.33 10.07
CA ALA A 19 -24.92 -38.52 9.61
C ALA A 19 -24.18 -37.82 10.77
N SER A 20 -24.90 -37.33 11.78
CA SER A 20 -24.31 -36.78 13.01
C SER A 20 -23.59 -37.86 13.84
N TRP A 21 -24.11 -39.09 13.87
CA TRP A 21 -23.48 -40.19 14.60
C TRP A 21 -22.21 -40.69 13.92
N ILE A 22 -22.18 -40.76 12.58
CA ILE A 22 -21.00 -41.10 11.79
C ILE A 22 -19.92 -40.00 11.91
N THR A 23 -20.31 -38.73 11.82
CA THR A 23 -19.36 -37.61 11.96
C THR A 23 -18.77 -37.55 13.38
N PHE A 24 -19.57 -37.82 14.41
CA PHE A 24 -19.10 -37.88 15.80
C PHE A 24 -18.15 -39.06 16.06
N THR A 25 -18.40 -40.24 15.50
CA THR A 25 -17.50 -41.41 15.64
C THR A 25 -16.20 -41.24 14.85
N VAL A 26 -16.23 -40.63 13.66
CA VAL A 26 -15.02 -40.24 12.91
C VAL A 26 -14.20 -39.21 13.68
N PHE A 27 -14.85 -38.24 14.33
CA PHE A 27 -14.17 -37.23 15.14
C PHE A 27 -13.51 -37.83 16.39
N GLN A 28 -14.20 -38.72 17.13
CA GLN A 28 -13.63 -39.43 18.28
C GLN A 28 -12.43 -40.33 17.90
N ASN A 29 -12.50 -41.03 16.77
CA ASN A 29 -11.37 -41.86 16.30
C ASN A 29 -10.19 -41.02 15.82
N SER A 30 -10.42 -39.82 15.25
CA SER A 30 -9.35 -38.90 14.86
C SER A 30 -8.56 -38.36 16.06
N THR A 31 -9.24 -38.13 17.20
CA THR A 31 -8.59 -37.71 18.45
C THR A 31 -7.73 -38.80 19.08
N LYS A 32 -8.07 -40.09 18.88
CA LYS A 32 -7.23 -41.23 19.31
C LYS A 32 -6.02 -41.47 18.40
N LEU A 33 -6.08 -41.07 17.13
CA LEU A 33 -4.93 -41.14 16.21
C LEU A 33 -3.91 -40.02 16.46
N TRP A 34 -4.38 -38.84 16.88
CA TRP A 34 -3.51 -37.68 17.16
C TRP A 34 -2.71 -37.81 18.46
N SER A 35 -3.12 -38.64 19.41
CA SER A 35 -2.34 -38.90 20.64
C SER A 35 -1.14 -39.83 20.45
N ALA A 36 -1.01 -40.50 19.29
CA ALA A 36 0.07 -41.46 19.01
C ALA A 36 1.21 -40.91 18.11
N LEU A 37 1.09 -39.67 17.62
CA LEU A 37 2.11 -38.99 16.80
C LEU A 37 2.62 -37.72 17.50
N ASN A 38 3.00 -37.86 18.77
CA ASN A 38 3.80 -36.88 19.49
C ASN A 38 5.28 -37.19 19.24
N LEU A 39 5.87 -36.63 18.17
CA LEU A 39 7.31 -36.42 18.12
C LEU A 39 7.58 -34.97 18.53
N SER A 40 8.03 -34.79 19.76
CA SER A 40 8.53 -33.53 20.29
C SER A 40 9.82 -33.13 19.56
N ILE A 41 9.76 -32.16 18.65
CA ILE A 41 10.96 -31.44 18.21
C ILE A 41 11.01 -30.13 18.99
N SER A 42 11.70 -30.20 20.12
CA SER A 42 12.21 -29.02 20.82
C SER A 42 13.38 -28.46 20.00
N LEU A 43 13.21 -27.28 19.42
CA LEU A 43 14.32 -26.49 18.88
C LEU A 43 14.69 -25.44 19.93
N HIS A 44 15.52 -25.89 20.88
CA HIS A 44 16.23 -25.00 21.79
C HIS A 44 17.25 -24.18 21.00
N TYR A 45 17.11 -22.86 21.09
CA TYR A 45 18.07 -21.86 20.67
C TYR A 45 19.34 -22.00 21.52
N TRP A 46 20.50 -22.28 20.90
CA TRP A 46 21.80 -22.22 21.59
C TRP A 46 22.88 -21.59 20.71
N ASN A 47 23.29 -20.39 21.12
CA ASN A 47 24.64 -19.88 20.93
C ASN A 47 25.54 -20.55 21.98
N ASN A 48 26.50 -21.37 21.57
CA ASN A 48 27.89 -21.29 22.05
C ASN A 48 28.81 -22.30 21.35
N SER A 49 30.02 -21.83 21.10
CA SER A 49 31.16 -22.49 20.47
C SER A 49 31.49 -23.86 21.06
N THR A 50 31.62 -24.89 20.22
CA THR A 50 32.46 -26.08 20.46
C THR A 50 32.77 -26.78 19.12
N LYS A 51 34.04 -27.20 18.96
CA LYS A 51 34.61 -27.79 17.75
C LYS A 51 33.87 -29.06 17.31
N SER A 52 33.39 -29.08 16.06
CA SER A 52 32.80 -30.26 15.40
C SER A 52 33.82 -30.92 14.47
N LEU A 53 34.00 -32.24 14.64
CA LEU A 53 34.74 -33.15 13.77
C LEU A 53 33.75 -33.82 12.81
N PHE A 54 33.42 -33.17 11.69
CA PHE A 54 32.84 -33.78 10.50
C PHE A 54 33.38 -33.07 9.23
N PRO A 55 33.50 -33.74 8.07
CA PRO A 55 34.20 -33.21 6.90
C PRO A 55 33.51 -31.95 6.37
N LYS A 56 34.29 -30.89 6.18
CA LYS A 56 33.84 -29.60 5.65
C LYS A 56 33.17 -29.80 4.28
N THR A 57 31.86 -29.58 4.23
CA THR A 57 31.16 -29.24 2.99
C THR A 57 31.88 -28.03 2.35
N PRO A 58 32.09 -27.97 1.03
CA PRO A 58 32.79 -26.86 0.42
C PRO A 58 32.09 -25.56 0.79
N LEU A 59 32.85 -24.67 1.42
CA LEU A 59 32.43 -23.32 1.77
C LEU A 59 31.90 -22.67 0.49
N ILE A 60 30.58 -22.51 0.38
CA ILE A 60 30.00 -21.68 -0.68
C ILE A 60 30.63 -20.30 -0.48
N SER A 61 31.45 -19.88 -1.45
CA SER A 61 32.02 -18.54 -1.47
C SER A 61 30.84 -17.56 -1.41
N LEU A 62 30.65 -16.93 -0.25
CA LEU A 62 29.70 -15.83 -0.08
C LEU A 62 30.17 -14.74 -1.04
N LYS A 63 29.49 -14.60 -2.17
CA LYS A 63 29.69 -13.43 -3.04
C LYS A 63 29.50 -12.18 -2.15
N PRO A 64 30.37 -11.18 -2.25
CA PRO A 64 30.18 -9.91 -1.56
C PRO A 64 28.80 -9.36 -1.90
N LEU A 65 28.08 -8.87 -0.90
CA LEU A 65 26.81 -8.17 -1.12
C LEU A 65 27.03 -7.01 -2.08
N THR A 66 26.13 -6.86 -3.03
CA THR A 66 26.14 -5.71 -3.95
C THR A 66 25.77 -4.43 -3.20
N GLU A 67 26.15 -3.28 -3.75
CA GLU A 67 25.80 -1.97 -3.17
C GLU A 67 24.28 -1.82 -2.93
N THR A 68 23.47 -2.32 -3.86
CA THR A 68 22.00 -2.34 -3.71
C THR A 68 21.57 -3.16 -2.50
N GLU A 69 22.17 -4.34 -2.28
CA GLU A 69 21.83 -5.21 -1.14
C GLU A 69 22.24 -4.59 0.20
N LEU A 70 23.40 -3.92 0.25
CA LEU A 70 23.82 -3.16 1.43
C LEU A 70 22.82 -2.04 1.75
N ARG A 71 22.42 -1.26 0.75
CA ARG A 71 21.45 -0.17 0.93
C ARG A 71 20.06 -0.69 1.32
N ILE A 72 19.61 -1.82 0.79
CA ILE A 72 18.37 -2.49 1.23
C ILE A 72 18.47 -2.85 2.70
N LYS A 73 19.58 -3.48 3.12
CA LYS A 73 19.81 -3.89 4.50
C LYS A 73 19.80 -2.69 5.45
N GLU A 74 20.49 -1.60 5.11
CA GLU A 74 20.50 -0.36 5.91
C GLU A 74 19.10 0.23 6.10
N ILE A 75 18.28 0.26 5.04
CA ILE A 75 16.90 0.75 5.12
C ILE A 75 16.06 -0.16 6.04
N ILE A 76 16.20 -1.48 5.90
CA ILE A 76 15.46 -2.45 6.75
C ILE A 76 15.88 -2.31 8.22
N GLU A 77 17.17 -2.20 8.52
CA GLU A 77 17.66 -2.01 9.89
C GLU A 77 17.10 -0.74 10.53
N LYS A 78 17.01 0.36 9.77
CA LYS A 78 16.36 1.60 10.25
C LYS A 78 14.87 1.40 10.52
N LEU A 79 14.18 0.64 9.68
CA LEU A 79 12.75 0.35 9.86
C LEU A 79 12.52 -0.57 11.08
N ASP A 80 13.36 -1.58 11.28
CA ASP A 80 13.30 -2.48 12.44
C ASP A 80 13.54 -1.73 13.75
N GLN A 81 14.42 -0.72 13.75
CA GLN A 81 14.61 0.16 14.91
C GLN A 81 13.37 1.03 15.20
N GLN A 82 12.66 1.48 14.16
CA GLN A 82 11.43 2.26 14.30
C GLN A 82 10.22 1.39 14.66
N ILE A 83 10.25 0.09 14.34
CA ILE A 83 9.18 -0.87 14.58
C ILE A 83 9.72 -1.99 15.48
N PRO A 84 10.03 -1.68 16.75
CA PRO A 84 10.63 -2.66 17.64
C PRO A 84 9.65 -3.82 17.90
N PRO A 85 10.14 -5.06 18.05
CA PRO A 85 9.31 -6.19 18.45
C PRO A 85 8.54 -5.90 19.74
N ARG A 86 7.23 -6.12 19.71
CA ARG A 86 6.34 -6.01 20.87
C ARG A 86 5.75 -7.39 21.17
N PRO A 87 6.03 -7.97 22.36
CA PRO A 87 5.41 -9.23 22.72
C PRO A 87 3.91 -9.03 22.90
N PHE A 88 3.12 -9.89 22.26
CA PHE A 88 1.68 -9.91 22.44
C PHE A 88 1.28 -11.09 23.35
N THR A 89 0.84 -10.79 24.56
CA THR A 89 0.37 -11.80 25.52
C THR A 89 -1.16 -11.92 25.52
N HIS A 90 -1.86 -10.79 25.58
CA HIS A 90 -3.32 -10.75 25.66
C HIS A 90 -3.87 -9.42 25.12
N VAL A 91 -5.06 -9.42 24.51
CA VAL A 91 -5.69 -8.20 23.98
C VAL A 91 -5.85 -7.11 25.05
N ASN A 92 -6.06 -7.51 26.31
CA ASN A 92 -6.21 -6.55 27.40
C ASN A 92 -4.98 -5.66 27.64
N THR A 93 -3.78 -6.08 27.20
CA THR A 93 -2.55 -5.29 27.36
C THR A 93 -2.23 -4.42 26.15
N THR A 94 -3.04 -4.47 25.08
CA THR A 94 -2.87 -3.60 23.91
C THR A 94 -3.58 -2.27 24.11
N THR A 95 -3.25 -1.30 23.25
CA THR A 95 -3.86 0.03 23.29
C THR A 95 -5.37 -0.06 23.09
N SER A 96 -6.10 0.55 24.03
CA SER A 96 -7.55 0.68 24.01
C SER A 96 -7.92 2.11 23.67
N ALA A 97 -8.61 2.31 22.54
CA ALA A 97 -9.08 3.63 22.16
C ALA A 97 -10.03 4.24 23.22
N THR A 98 -10.94 3.42 23.76
CA THR A 98 -11.93 3.85 24.76
C THR A 98 -11.31 4.31 26.09
N HIS A 99 -10.23 3.68 26.52
CA HIS A 99 -9.56 4.06 27.78
C HIS A 99 -8.51 5.13 27.60
N SER A 100 -8.02 5.34 26.38
CA SER A 100 -7.01 6.36 26.09
C SER A 100 -7.59 7.75 26.31
N THR A 101 -6.74 8.69 26.72
CA THR A 101 -7.17 10.04 27.06
C THR A 101 -6.51 11.05 26.13
N VAL A 102 -7.28 12.06 25.77
CA VAL A 102 -6.81 13.16 24.92
C VAL A 102 -6.96 14.45 25.71
N THR A 103 -5.97 15.33 25.62
CA THR A 103 -6.00 16.65 26.24
C THR A 103 -5.61 17.69 25.20
N ILE A 104 -6.45 18.71 25.00
CA ILE A 104 -6.07 19.87 24.19
C ILE A 104 -5.05 20.68 24.98
N LEU A 105 -3.89 20.92 24.38
CA LEU A 105 -2.85 21.74 24.99
C LEU A 105 -3.19 23.22 24.77
N ASN A 106 -3.17 24.00 25.86
CA ASN A 106 -3.50 25.42 25.87
C ASN A 106 -4.89 25.71 25.24
N PRO A 107 -5.98 25.17 25.82
CA PRO A 107 -7.32 25.32 25.29
C PRO A 107 -7.74 26.79 25.23
N ARG A 108 -8.45 27.16 24.17
CA ARG A 108 -9.04 28.49 23.96
C ARG A 108 -10.52 28.33 23.63
N ASP A 109 -11.35 29.29 24.04
CA ASP A 109 -12.78 29.31 23.66
C ASP A 109 -12.97 29.48 22.14
N MET A 110 -12.02 30.16 21.51
CA MET A 110 -12.03 30.43 20.08
C MET A 110 -10.59 30.42 19.55
N TYR A 111 -10.41 29.75 18.42
CA TYR A 111 -9.14 29.67 17.71
C TYR A 111 -9.17 30.53 16.46
N CYS A 112 -8.00 30.92 16.00
CA CYS A 112 -7.83 31.71 14.81
C CYS A 112 -7.50 30.81 13.62
N ARG A 113 -8.02 31.13 12.43
CA ARG A 113 -7.56 30.49 11.20
C ARG A 113 -6.05 30.68 11.06
N GLY A 114 -5.31 29.58 10.89
CA GLY A 114 -3.84 29.54 10.84
C GLY A 114 -3.20 29.04 12.13
N ASP A 115 -3.93 29.03 13.25
CA ASP A 115 -3.42 28.52 14.53
C ASP A 115 -2.99 27.06 14.41
N GLN A 116 -1.94 26.71 15.16
CA GLN A 116 -1.59 25.32 15.44
C GLN A 116 -2.32 24.86 16.69
N LEU A 117 -3.15 23.84 16.54
CA LEU A 117 -3.82 23.15 17.63
C LEU A 117 -3.05 21.87 17.95
N HIS A 118 -2.58 21.78 19.19
CA HIS A 118 -1.86 20.61 19.67
C HIS A 118 -2.73 19.84 20.67
N ILE A 119 -2.79 18.53 20.52
CA ILE A 119 -3.40 17.64 21.49
C ILE A 119 -2.37 16.62 21.97
N LEU A 120 -2.38 16.37 23.28
CA LEU A 120 -1.61 15.31 23.90
C LEU A 120 -2.53 14.09 24.03
N LEU A 121 -2.13 13.00 23.38
CA LEU A 121 -2.77 11.70 23.52
C LEU A 121 -1.95 10.85 24.48
N GLU A 122 -2.55 10.42 25.59
CA GLU A 122 -2.00 9.39 26.48
C GLU A 122 -2.74 8.08 26.22
N VAL A 123 -2.01 7.09 25.69
CA VAL A 123 -2.58 5.79 25.37
C VAL A 123 -2.60 4.87 26.58
N ARG A 124 -3.71 4.14 26.72
CA ARG A 124 -3.95 3.21 27.83
C ARG A 124 -4.34 1.85 27.31
N ASP A 125 -4.06 0.82 28.09
CA ASP A 125 -4.51 -0.53 27.79
C ASP A 125 -6.01 -0.71 28.10
N HIS A 126 -6.58 -1.88 27.80
CA HIS A 126 -8.00 -2.16 28.09
C HIS A 126 -8.30 -2.32 29.59
N LEU A 127 -7.29 -2.31 30.46
CA LEU A 127 -7.46 -2.24 31.92
C LEU A 127 -7.29 -0.81 32.45
N GLY A 128 -7.19 0.18 31.56
CA GLY A 128 -7.05 1.59 31.91
C GLY A 128 -5.64 2.00 32.38
N ARG A 129 -4.65 1.12 32.26
CA ARG A 129 -3.26 1.38 32.67
C ARG A 129 -2.52 2.11 31.55
N ARG A 130 -1.75 3.13 31.91
CA ARG A 130 -0.93 3.88 30.95
C ARG A 130 0.15 2.97 30.34
N LYS A 131 0.26 2.96 29.02
CA LYS A 131 1.33 2.25 28.32
C LYS A 131 2.66 2.98 28.52
N GLN A 132 3.76 2.22 28.54
CA GLN A 132 5.12 2.74 28.76
C GLN A 132 5.93 2.84 27.46
N TYR A 133 5.29 2.63 26.32
CA TYR A 133 5.92 2.63 25.01
C TYR A 133 4.92 3.05 23.95
N GLY A 134 5.45 3.55 22.84
CA GLY A 134 4.68 3.90 21.64
C GLY A 134 4.74 2.83 20.55
N GLY A 135 4.51 3.26 19.31
CA GLY A 135 4.49 2.45 18.09
C GLY A 135 3.08 2.17 17.57
N ASP A 136 2.04 2.79 18.13
CA ASP A 136 0.67 2.68 17.64
C ASP A 136 0.56 3.33 16.25
N PHE A 137 -0.12 2.66 15.32
CA PHE A 137 -0.40 3.25 14.02
C PHE A 137 -1.68 4.08 14.12
N LEU A 138 -1.50 5.39 14.27
CA LEU A 138 -2.56 6.37 14.46
C LEU A 138 -2.83 7.16 13.18
N ARG A 139 -4.10 7.52 12.94
CA ARG A 139 -4.48 8.44 11.86
C ARG A 139 -5.23 9.62 12.43
N ALA A 140 -4.65 10.81 12.29
CA ALA A 140 -5.26 12.05 12.71
C ALA A 140 -5.88 12.78 11.51
N ARG A 141 -7.10 13.29 11.68
CA ARG A 141 -7.82 14.06 10.66
C ARG A 141 -8.70 15.12 11.30
N MET A 142 -8.71 16.31 10.71
CA MET A 142 -9.71 17.33 11.03
C MET A 142 -10.64 17.54 9.84
N SER A 143 -11.91 17.86 10.08
CA SER A 143 -12.87 18.07 9.00
C SER A 143 -14.11 18.87 9.38
N SER A 144 -14.73 19.45 8.36
CA SER A 144 -16.05 20.07 8.43
C SER A 144 -16.87 19.57 7.24
N PRO A 145 -17.68 18.50 7.41
CA PRO A 145 -18.40 17.87 6.29
C PRO A 145 -19.29 18.83 5.51
N ALA A 146 -20.00 19.74 6.19
CA ALA A 146 -20.85 20.75 5.57
C ALA A 146 -20.08 21.72 4.63
N LEU A 147 -18.78 21.90 4.86
CA LEU A 147 -17.90 22.75 4.05
C LEU A 147 -17.12 21.94 3.01
N MET A 148 -17.31 20.62 2.97
CA MET A 148 -16.49 19.68 2.20
C MET A 148 -15.00 19.96 2.43
N ALA A 149 -14.62 20.14 3.70
CA ALA A 149 -13.28 20.52 4.12
C ALA A 149 -12.63 19.43 4.99
N GLY A 150 -11.32 19.27 4.84
CA GLY A 150 -10.57 18.26 5.58
C GLY A 150 -9.06 18.43 5.46
N ALA A 151 -8.32 17.99 6.46
CA ALA A 151 -6.86 17.90 6.44
C ALA A 151 -6.38 16.79 7.36
N SER A 152 -5.20 16.22 7.09
CA SER A 152 -4.55 15.32 8.03
C SER A 152 -3.94 16.08 9.21
N GLY A 153 -3.79 15.39 10.33
CA GLY A 153 -2.97 15.84 11.45
C GLY A 153 -1.61 15.16 11.46
N LYS A 154 -0.60 15.83 11.99
CA LYS A 154 0.74 15.25 12.21
C LYS A 154 0.76 14.54 13.56
N VAL A 155 1.05 13.24 13.55
CA VAL A 155 1.27 12.44 14.77
C VAL A 155 2.76 12.34 15.05
N THR A 156 3.17 12.64 16.28
CA THR A 156 4.55 12.47 16.76
C THR A 156 4.52 11.58 18.00
N ASP A 157 5.21 10.46 17.93
CA ASP A 157 5.31 9.49 19.02
C ASP A 157 6.50 9.82 19.93
N PHE A 158 6.25 9.95 21.24
CA PHE A 158 7.30 10.16 22.24
C PHE A 158 7.90 8.86 22.79
N ASN A 159 7.46 7.70 22.28
CA ASN A 159 7.92 6.37 22.62
C ASN A 159 7.74 5.99 24.10
N ASN A 160 6.83 6.65 24.82
CA ASN A 160 6.59 6.46 26.25
C ASN A 160 5.08 6.35 26.59
N GLY A 161 4.29 5.93 25.61
CA GLY A 161 2.82 5.86 25.69
C GLY A 161 2.11 7.21 25.59
N THR A 162 2.81 8.24 25.10
CA THR A 162 2.20 9.53 24.78
C THR A 162 2.56 9.97 23.37
N TYR A 163 1.62 10.66 22.73
CA TYR A 163 1.74 11.18 21.37
C TYR A 163 1.35 12.65 21.35
N LEU A 164 2.06 13.44 20.57
CA LEU A 164 1.63 14.78 20.18
C LEU A 164 0.96 14.71 18.82
N VAL A 165 -0.32 15.08 18.76
CA VAL A 165 -1.04 15.24 17.50
C VAL A 165 -1.23 16.73 17.23
N SER A 166 -0.78 17.18 16.07
CA SER A 166 -0.80 18.59 15.68
C SER A 166 -1.68 18.81 14.46
N PHE A 167 -2.58 19.79 14.56
CA PHE A 167 -3.46 20.24 13.49
C PHE A 167 -3.20 21.70 13.17
N THR A 168 -3.12 22.03 11.88
CA THR A 168 -3.14 23.43 11.42
C THR A 168 -4.57 23.81 11.08
N LEU A 169 -5.16 24.81 11.73
CA LEU A 169 -6.57 25.19 11.52
C LEU A 169 -6.74 26.02 10.23
N PHE A 170 -6.94 25.35 9.09
CA PHE A 170 -6.92 25.98 7.77
C PHE A 170 -8.15 26.83 7.40
N TRP A 171 -9.31 26.62 8.04
CA TRP A 171 -10.55 27.29 7.68
C TRP A 171 -11.37 27.74 8.89
N GLU A 172 -12.27 28.68 8.64
CA GLU A 172 -13.21 29.23 9.62
C GLU A 172 -14.44 28.32 9.77
N GLY A 173 -15.03 28.31 10.96
CA GLY A 173 -16.23 27.53 11.30
C GLY A 173 -15.98 26.47 12.36
N GLN A 174 -16.93 25.54 12.47
CA GLN A 174 -16.84 24.40 13.40
C GLN A 174 -16.01 23.27 12.79
N VAL A 175 -14.94 22.89 13.46
CA VAL A 175 -14.00 21.85 13.02
C VAL A 175 -14.10 20.64 13.94
N SER A 176 -14.40 19.46 13.37
CA SER A 176 -14.34 18.19 14.08
C SER A 176 -12.94 17.61 13.99
N LEU A 177 -12.41 17.12 15.11
CA LEU A 177 -11.14 16.39 15.18
C LEU A 177 -11.41 14.90 15.31
N SER A 178 -10.54 14.09 14.72
CA SER A 178 -10.60 12.62 14.76
C SER A 178 -9.17 12.09 14.90
N VAL A 179 -9.00 11.11 15.79
CA VAL A 179 -7.77 10.32 15.93
C VAL A 179 -8.17 8.86 16.00
N LEU A 180 -7.95 8.16 14.89
CA LEU A 180 -8.22 6.74 14.79
C LEU A 180 -7.00 5.94 15.25
N LEU A 181 -7.22 5.00 16.16
CA LEU A 181 -6.32 3.89 16.42
C LEU A 181 -6.46 2.89 15.29
N ILE A 182 -5.62 2.98 14.24
CA ILE A 182 -5.67 2.04 13.12
C ILE A 182 -5.20 0.67 13.58
N HIS A 183 -4.03 0.58 14.21
CA HIS A 183 -3.51 -0.63 14.85
C HIS A 183 -2.77 -0.27 16.15
N PRO A 184 -2.92 -1.06 17.23
CA PRO A 184 -2.09 -0.89 18.41
C PRO A 184 -0.63 -1.30 18.11
N SER A 185 0.33 -0.83 18.90
CA SER A 185 1.77 -1.10 18.68
C SER A 185 2.12 -2.60 18.60
N GLU A 186 1.39 -3.46 19.32
CA GLU A 186 1.55 -4.91 19.25
C GLU A 186 1.09 -5.45 17.90
N GLY A 187 -0.03 -4.93 17.38
CA GLY A 187 -0.53 -5.26 16.05
C GLY A 187 0.41 -4.77 14.96
N VAL A 188 0.98 -3.57 15.11
CA VAL A 188 2.00 -3.03 14.20
C VAL A 188 3.22 -3.94 14.14
N SER A 189 3.76 -4.33 15.31
CA SER A 189 4.87 -5.28 15.40
C SER A 189 4.53 -6.63 14.75
N ALA A 190 3.34 -7.17 15.01
CA ALA A 190 2.89 -8.43 14.44
C ALA A 190 2.75 -8.35 12.91
N LEU A 191 2.16 -7.28 12.37
CA LEU A 191 2.06 -7.05 10.92
C LEU A 191 3.45 -6.95 10.28
N TRP A 192 4.38 -6.24 10.92
CA TRP A 192 5.74 -6.07 10.43
C TRP A 192 6.50 -7.41 10.38
N SER A 193 6.50 -8.15 11.48
CA SER A 193 7.09 -9.48 11.55
C SER A 193 6.46 -10.42 10.53
N ALA A 194 5.12 -10.50 10.51
CA ALA A 194 4.40 -11.33 9.57
C ALA A 194 4.80 -10.98 8.13
N ARG A 195 4.73 -9.71 7.72
CA ARG A 195 5.02 -9.26 6.35
C ARG A 195 6.33 -9.86 5.83
N ASN A 196 7.37 -9.82 6.66
CA ASN A 196 8.73 -10.18 6.28
C ASN A 196 9.05 -11.68 6.43
N GLN A 197 8.12 -12.52 6.91
CA GLN A 197 8.34 -13.97 7.06
C GLN A 197 8.20 -14.78 5.78
N GLY A 198 7.50 -14.30 4.74
CA GLY A 198 7.39 -15.09 3.52
C GLY A 198 6.63 -14.46 2.35
N TYR A 199 6.71 -15.17 1.22
CA TYR A 199 6.39 -14.68 -0.12
C TYR A 199 5.11 -15.27 -0.71
N ASP A 200 4.46 -16.22 -0.02
CA ASP A 200 3.42 -17.07 -0.59
C ASP A 200 1.98 -16.56 -0.33
N ARG A 201 1.82 -15.34 0.21
CA ARG A 201 0.49 -14.73 0.47
C ARG A 201 -0.36 -14.54 -0.79
N VAL A 202 0.27 -14.55 -1.95
CA VAL A 202 -0.37 -14.41 -3.26
C VAL A 202 0.06 -15.57 -4.13
N ILE A 203 -0.92 -16.29 -4.67
CA ILE A 203 -0.69 -17.32 -5.69
C ILE A 203 -0.76 -16.63 -7.04
N PHE A 204 0.27 -16.75 -7.86
CA PHE A 204 0.21 -16.40 -9.27
C PHE A 204 0.06 -17.67 -10.10
N ILE A 205 -0.78 -17.62 -11.12
CA ILE A 205 -1.01 -18.73 -12.05
C ILE A 205 -0.72 -18.23 -13.45
N GLY A 206 0.33 -18.75 -14.06
CA GLY A 206 0.71 -18.50 -15.44
C GLY A 206 0.01 -19.45 -16.39
N GLN A 207 -0.40 -18.94 -17.54
CA GLN A 207 -1.00 -19.69 -18.64
C GLN A 207 0.03 -19.87 -19.76
N PHE A 208 0.36 -21.11 -20.07
CA PHE A 208 1.27 -21.52 -21.13
C PHE A 208 0.50 -22.04 -22.33
N VAL A 209 0.83 -21.58 -23.54
CA VAL A 209 0.12 -21.94 -24.77
C VAL A 209 1.08 -22.50 -25.82
N ASN A 210 0.74 -23.65 -26.38
CA ASN A 210 1.42 -24.24 -27.53
C ASN A 210 0.38 -24.80 -28.52
N GLY A 211 0.17 -24.11 -29.65
CA GLY A 211 -0.94 -24.39 -30.56
C GLY A 211 -2.29 -24.22 -29.86
N THR A 212 -3.11 -25.29 -29.85
CA THR A 212 -4.41 -25.31 -29.17
C THR A 212 -4.32 -25.74 -27.69
N SER A 213 -3.16 -26.21 -27.24
CA SER A 213 -2.97 -26.68 -25.87
C SER A 213 -2.71 -25.51 -24.93
N GLN A 214 -3.47 -25.44 -23.84
CA GLN A 214 -3.28 -24.49 -22.75
C GLN A 214 -3.04 -25.22 -21.43
N VAL A 215 -1.99 -24.83 -20.71
CA VAL A 215 -1.64 -25.41 -19.41
C VAL A 215 -1.41 -24.29 -18.41
N TYR A 216 -1.89 -24.49 -17.19
CA TYR A 216 -1.74 -23.52 -16.10
C TYR A 216 -0.68 -24.03 -15.13
N SER A 217 0.17 -23.13 -14.65
CA SER A 217 1.23 -23.46 -13.70
C SER A 217 1.41 -22.37 -12.65
N GLU A 218 1.84 -22.77 -11.46
CA GLU A 218 2.09 -21.85 -10.37
C GLU A 218 3.34 -21.01 -10.65
N CYS A 219 3.24 -19.72 -10.35
CA CYS A 219 4.31 -18.75 -10.50
C CYS A 219 4.46 -17.91 -9.21
N GLY A 220 5.59 -17.24 -9.06
CA GLY A 220 5.86 -16.38 -7.91
C GLY A 220 7.25 -15.77 -7.89
N LEU A 221 7.48 -14.89 -6.91
CA LEU A 221 8.80 -14.30 -6.63
C LEU A 221 9.77 -15.36 -6.09
N ILE A 222 9.27 -16.27 -5.26
CA ILE A 222 9.99 -17.43 -4.72
C ILE A 222 9.03 -18.63 -4.75
N LEU A 223 9.50 -19.77 -5.24
CA LEU A 223 8.74 -21.02 -5.28
C LEU A 223 9.49 -22.10 -4.50
N ASN A 224 8.87 -22.65 -3.46
CA ASN A 224 9.45 -23.75 -2.68
C ASN A 224 9.06 -25.10 -3.31
N THR A 225 9.81 -25.51 -4.33
CA THR A 225 9.56 -26.75 -5.09
C THR A 225 10.85 -27.33 -5.64
N ASN A 226 10.88 -28.66 -5.79
CA ASN A 226 11.97 -29.39 -6.47
C ASN A 226 11.72 -29.56 -7.97
N ALA A 227 10.58 -29.06 -8.47
CA ALA A 227 10.28 -29.10 -9.90
C ALA A 227 11.20 -28.17 -10.69
N GLU A 228 11.40 -28.48 -11.97
CA GLU A 228 12.10 -27.58 -12.88
C GLU A 228 11.35 -26.24 -12.99
N LEU A 229 12.08 -25.13 -12.97
CA LEU A 229 11.52 -23.78 -13.00
C LEU A 229 11.84 -23.08 -14.31
N CYS A 230 10.84 -22.42 -14.86
CA CYS A 230 11.03 -21.32 -15.80
C CYS A 230 11.48 -20.07 -15.05
N GLN A 231 12.58 -19.47 -15.50
CA GLN A 231 13.19 -18.30 -14.88
C GLN A 231 13.00 -17.07 -15.78
N TYR A 232 12.39 -16.02 -15.25
CA TYR A 232 12.20 -14.73 -15.90
C TYR A 232 13.02 -13.69 -15.13
N LEU A 233 14.29 -13.55 -15.53
CA LEU A 233 15.30 -12.79 -14.80
C LEU A 233 15.52 -11.41 -15.44
N ASP A 234 15.55 -10.36 -14.62
CA ASP A 234 16.20 -9.09 -14.96
C ASP A 234 17.57 -9.03 -14.25
N ASN A 235 18.62 -9.44 -14.96
CA ASN A 235 19.98 -9.48 -14.42
C ASN A 235 20.54 -8.10 -14.04
N ARG A 236 20.08 -7.02 -14.69
CA ARG A 236 20.57 -5.66 -14.40
C ARG A 236 20.05 -5.19 -13.05
N ASP A 237 18.76 -5.43 -12.82
CA ASP A 237 18.04 -4.91 -11.66
C ASP A 237 17.96 -5.94 -10.51
N GLN A 238 18.51 -7.14 -10.74
CA GLN A 238 18.50 -8.27 -9.80
C GLN A 238 17.09 -8.63 -9.33
N GLU A 239 16.15 -8.57 -10.27
CA GLU A 239 14.76 -8.95 -10.06
C GLU A 239 14.48 -10.25 -10.80
N ALA A 240 13.65 -11.10 -10.20
CA ALA A 240 13.35 -12.41 -10.75
C ALA A 240 11.91 -12.78 -10.49
N PHE A 241 11.35 -13.52 -11.45
CA PHE A 241 10.06 -14.15 -11.31
C PHE A 241 10.15 -15.56 -11.88
N TYR A 242 9.44 -16.49 -11.27
CA TYR A 242 9.56 -17.91 -11.59
C TYR A 242 8.18 -18.51 -11.84
N CYS A 243 8.14 -19.53 -12.69
CA CYS A 243 6.99 -20.42 -12.83
C CYS A 243 7.48 -21.87 -12.77
N VAL A 244 6.68 -22.76 -12.19
CA VAL A 244 6.93 -24.20 -12.33
C VAL A 244 6.82 -24.54 -13.82
N ARG A 245 7.83 -25.21 -14.39
CA ARG A 245 7.83 -25.57 -15.80
C ARG A 245 6.74 -26.61 -16.06
N PRO A 246 5.72 -26.33 -16.89
CA PRO A 246 4.71 -27.33 -17.19
C PRO A 246 5.31 -28.45 -18.06
N GLN A 247 4.84 -29.68 -17.86
CA GLN A 247 5.26 -30.82 -18.68
C GLN A 247 4.99 -30.53 -20.17
N HIS A 248 5.97 -30.84 -21.02
CA HIS A 248 5.91 -30.65 -22.47
C HIS A 248 5.66 -29.20 -22.94
N MET A 249 5.87 -28.19 -22.08
CA MET A 249 5.77 -26.78 -22.45
C MET A 249 7.14 -26.07 -22.33
N PRO A 250 7.55 -25.27 -23.33
CA PRO A 250 8.72 -24.41 -23.21
C PRO A 250 8.39 -23.19 -22.35
N CYS A 251 9.38 -22.63 -21.64
CA CYS A 251 9.18 -21.46 -20.79
C CYS A 251 8.75 -20.20 -21.57
N ALA A 252 9.12 -20.12 -22.85
CA ALA A 252 8.69 -19.06 -23.76
C ALA A 252 7.19 -19.12 -24.09
N ALA A 253 6.49 -20.20 -23.76
CA ALA A 253 5.06 -20.33 -24.01
C ALA A 253 4.17 -19.58 -22.99
N LEU A 254 4.74 -18.93 -21.97
CA LEU A 254 3.96 -18.14 -21.01
C LEU A 254 3.32 -16.93 -21.72
N THR A 255 2.00 -16.83 -21.67
CA THR A 255 1.25 -15.77 -22.39
C THR A 255 0.45 -14.86 -21.46
N HIS A 256 -0.16 -15.43 -20.42
CA HIS A 256 -1.03 -14.70 -19.52
C HIS A 256 -0.77 -15.10 -18.08
N MET A 257 -1.23 -14.25 -17.16
CA MET A 257 -1.20 -14.52 -15.73
C MET A 257 -2.44 -13.96 -15.05
N TYR A 258 -2.80 -14.57 -13.93
CA TYR A 258 -3.69 -13.99 -12.94
C TYR A 258 -3.18 -14.34 -11.54
N SER A 259 -3.74 -13.71 -10.53
CA SER A 259 -3.37 -13.94 -9.14
C SER A 259 -4.58 -14.08 -8.23
N LYS A 260 -4.40 -14.77 -7.10
CA LYS A 260 -5.40 -14.86 -6.04
C LYS A 260 -4.72 -14.84 -4.68
N ASN A 261 -5.43 -14.36 -3.67
CA ASN A 261 -4.92 -14.40 -2.30
C ASN A 261 -4.84 -15.86 -1.82
N LYS A 262 -3.69 -16.25 -1.27
CA LYS A 262 -3.54 -17.54 -0.58
C LYS A 262 -4.13 -17.43 0.82
N LYS A 263 -4.80 -18.50 1.28
CA LYS A 263 -5.26 -18.62 2.67
C LYS A 263 -4.11 -19.04 3.59
N VAL A 264 -3.06 -18.23 3.63
CA VAL A 264 -1.91 -18.38 4.54
C VAL A 264 -1.88 -17.17 5.46
N SER A 265 -1.39 -17.38 6.68
CA SER A 265 -1.20 -16.31 7.64
C SER A 265 0.05 -16.62 8.45
N TYR A 266 0.86 -15.59 8.63
CA TYR A 266 2.05 -15.64 9.48
C TYR A 266 1.78 -15.07 10.88
N LEU A 267 0.57 -14.56 11.11
CA LEU A 267 0.08 -14.19 12.42
C LEU A 267 -0.35 -15.44 13.22
N SER A 268 0.00 -15.46 14.51
CA SER A 268 -0.58 -16.37 15.50
C SER A 268 -2.09 -16.17 15.62
N LYS A 269 -2.79 -17.15 16.23
CA LYS A 269 -4.24 -17.03 16.47
C LYS A 269 -4.56 -15.83 17.36
N GLN A 270 -3.70 -15.56 18.34
CA GLN A 270 -3.82 -14.42 19.23
C GLN A 270 -3.64 -13.12 18.43
N GLU A 271 -2.56 -12.95 17.68
CA GLU A 271 -2.32 -11.72 16.91
C GLU A 271 -3.43 -11.44 15.90
N LYS A 272 -4.03 -12.47 15.29
CA LYS A 272 -5.20 -12.30 14.40
C LYS A 272 -6.36 -11.55 15.04
N SER A 273 -6.59 -11.74 16.34
CA SER A 273 -7.68 -11.07 17.05
C SER A 273 -7.52 -9.54 17.09
N LEU A 274 -6.30 -9.03 16.95
CA LEU A 274 -6.03 -7.58 16.87
C LEU A 274 -6.57 -6.94 15.59
N PHE A 275 -6.80 -7.74 14.55
CA PHE A 275 -7.24 -7.28 13.24
C PHE A 275 -8.71 -7.58 12.95
N GLU A 276 -9.47 -7.96 13.98
CA GLU A 276 -10.93 -7.99 13.90
C GLU A 276 -11.47 -6.58 13.67
N ARG A 277 -12.59 -6.48 12.93
CA ARG A 277 -13.14 -5.19 12.50
C ARG A 277 -13.39 -4.21 13.65
N SER A 278 -13.78 -4.72 14.82
CA SER A 278 -14.03 -3.91 16.03
C SER A 278 -12.77 -3.29 16.63
N ASN A 279 -11.58 -3.79 16.26
CA ASN A 279 -10.30 -3.40 16.85
C ASN A 279 -9.44 -2.54 15.91
N VAL A 280 -9.87 -2.36 14.65
CA VAL A 280 -9.13 -1.62 13.63
C VAL A 280 -9.80 -0.27 13.39
N GLY A 281 -9.03 0.82 13.34
CA GLY A 281 -9.56 2.15 13.06
C GLY A 281 -10.60 2.64 14.06
N VAL A 282 -10.38 2.37 15.34
CA VAL A 282 -11.30 2.76 16.43
C VAL A 282 -11.06 4.22 16.79
N GLU A 283 -12.13 5.01 16.88
CA GLU A 283 -12.05 6.44 17.22
C GLU A 283 -11.68 6.64 18.70
N ILE A 284 -10.63 7.43 18.95
CA ILE A 284 -10.22 7.82 20.31
C ILE A 284 -10.97 9.08 20.75
N MET A 285 -11.30 9.97 19.81
CA MET A 285 -11.88 11.29 20.12
C MET A 285 -13.41 11.34 20.07
N GLU A 286 -14.12 10.22 20.26
CA GLU A 286 -15.57 10.10 20.04
C GLU A 286 -16.40 11.12 20.85
N LYS A 287 -15.90 11.56 22.01
CA LYS A 287 -16.59 12.47 22.94
C LYS A 287 -16.11 13.93 22.87
N PHE A 288 -15.29 14.30 21.89
CA PHE A 288 -14.76 15.66 21.79
C PHE A 288 -15.71 16.61 21.07
N ASN A 289 -15.87 17.80 21.65
CA ASN A 289 -16.62 18.89 21.04
C ASN A 289 -15.90 19.44 19.80
N THR A 290 -16.66 20.08 18.92
CA THR A 290 -16.10 20.79 17.77
C THR A 290 -15.27 21.99 18.22
N ILE A 291 -14.22 22.28 17.46
CA ILE A 291 -13.36 23.44 17.68
C ILE A 291 -13.94 24.63 16.90
N SER A 292 -14.18 25.73 17.60
CA SER A 292 -14.67 26.96 17.00
C SER A 292 -13.50 27.78 16.44
N VAL A 293 -13.44 27.91 15.11
CA VAL A 293 -12.40 28.68 14.42
C VAL A 293 -12.98 29.94 13.82
N SER A 294 -12.41 31.09 14.15
CA SER A 294 -12.83 32.39 13.68
C SER A 294 -11.70 33.12 12.94
N LYS A 295 -12.07 34.26 12.36
CA LYS A 295 -11.13 35.20 11.79
C LYS A 295 -10.70 36.20 12.85
N CYS A 296 -9.56 35.97 13.49
CA CYS A 296 -9.10 36.84 14.58
C CYS A 296 -8.44 38.13 14.09
N ASN A 297 -7.57 38.08 13.08
CA ASN A 297 -6.88 39.26 12.53
C ASN A 297 -6.66 39.14 11.01
N LYS A 298 -6.59 40.29 10.32
CA LYS A 298 -6.11 40.37 8.93
C LYS A 298 -4.58 40.20 8.93
N GLU A 299 -4.08 39.01 9.26
CA GLU A 299 -2.74 38.69 8.81
C GLU A 299 -2.77 38.76 7.28
N THR A 300 -1.92 39.63 6.71
CA THR A 300 -1.59 39.58 5.30
C THR A 300 -1.06 38.19 5.02
N VAL A 301 -1.95 37.30 4.55
CA VAL A 301 -1.55 35.97 4.08
C VAL A 301 -0.51 36.23 3.02
N ALA A 302 0.75 35.90 3.33
CA ALA A 302 1.85 36.06 2.38
C ALA A 302 1.41 35.39 1.08
N MET A 303 1.50 36.12 -0.03
CA MET A 303 1.08 35.60 -1.32
C MET A 303 1.94 34.37 -1.61
N LYS A 304 1.32 33.19 -1.59
CA LYS A 304 2.03 31.95 -1.89
C LYS A 304 2.54 32.03 -3.32
N GLU A 305 3.78 31.57 -3.51
CA GLU A 305 4.27 31.38 -4.87
C GLU A 305 3.44 30.30 -5.58
N LYS A 306 3.45 30.35 -6.91
CA LYS A 306 2.91 29.27 -7.72
C LYS A 306 3.67 27.98 -7.43
N CYS A 307 2.95 26.86 -7.44
CA CYS A 307 3.55 25.55 -7.28
C CYS A 307 4.60 25.31 -8.37
N LYS A 308 5.77 24.81 -7.97
CA LYS A 308 6.92 24.54 -8.85
C LYS A 308 7.41 23.12 -8.60
N LEU A 309 8.11 22.57 -9.59
CA LEU A 309 8.78 21.28 -9.47
C LEU A 309 9.79 21.29 -8.32
N GLY A 310 9.91 20.15 -7.63
CA GLY A 310 10.90 19.94 -6.55
C GLY A 310 10.57 20.63 -5.23
N MET A 311 9.36 21.19 -5.07
CA MET A 311 8.94 21.76 -3.78
C MET A 311 8.83 20.68 -2.70
N THR A 312 9.39 20.96 -1.53
CA THR A 312 9.32 20.07 -0.37
C THR A 312 7.90 20.01 0.20
N SER A 313 7.42 18.80 0.44
CA SER A 313 6.11 18.57 1.06
C SER A 313 6.23 18.51 2.58
N THR A 314 5.44 19.31 3.29
CA THR A 314 5.24 19.21 4.75
C THR A 314 4.16 18.16 5.06
N ILE A 315 3.92 17.88 6.36
CA ILE A 315 2.75 17.13 6.84
C ILE A 315 1.95 18.07 7.77
N PRO A 316 0.68 18.38 7.44
CA PRO A 316 0.01 18.07 6.17
C PRO A 316 0.69 18.76 4.98
N SER A 317 0.56 18.16 3.80
CA SER A 317 1.01 18.70 2.51
C SER A 317 0.01 19.71 1.93
N GLY A 318 -1.24 19.65 2.39
CA GLY A 318 -2.33 20.55 1.99
C GLY A 318 -3.61 20.30 2.78
N HIS A 319 -4.68 20.94 2.34
CA HIS A 319 -6.01 20.75 2.87
C HIS A 319 -7.06 20.82 1.77
N VAL A 320 -8.17 20.15 2.00
CA VAL A 320 -9.37 20.27 1.17
C VAL A 320 -10.21 21.42 1.71
N TRP A 321 -10.63 22.30 0.80
CA TRP A 321 -11.62 23.33 1.07
C TRP A 321 -12.64 23.34 -0.06
N ARG A 322 -13.93 23.20 0.25
CA ARG A 322 -15.02 23.13 -0.74
C ARG A 322 -14.69 22.14 -1.88
N ASN A 323 -14.29 20.93 -1.49
CA ASN A 323 -13.94 19.85 -2.42
C ASN A 323 -12.70 20.10 -3.31
N THR A 324 -11.93 21.17 -3.05
CA THR A 324 -10.72 21.53 -3.81
C THR A 324 -9.49 21.36 -2.92
N TRP A 325 -8.44 20.74 -3.44
CA TRP A 325 -7.16 20.60 -2.76
C TRP A 325 -6.35 21.90 -2.81
N ASN A 326 -5.82 22.30 -1.66
CA ASN A 326 -5.02 23.51 -1.47
C ASN A 326 -3.69 23.15 -0.80
N PRO A 327 -2.57 23.12 -1.54
CA PRO A 327 -1.26 22.86 -0.97
C PRO A 327 -0.89 23.88 0.12
N VAL A 328 -0.13 23.44 1.13
CA VAL A 328 0.40 24.34 2.17
C VAL A 328 1.48 25.25 1.57
N SER A 329 2.45 24.67 0.85
CA SER A 329 3.67 25.35 0.42
C SER A 329 3.50 26.30 -0.77
N CYS A 330 2.40 26.20 -1.54
CA CYS A 330 2.22 26.94 -2.78
C CYS A 330 0.74 27.15 -3.14
N SER A 331 0.47 27.99 -4.14
CA SER A 331 -0.86 28.18 -4.72
C SER A 331 -1.01 27.45 -6.06
N LEU A 332 -2.12 26.77 -6.24
CA LEU A 332 -2.54 26.22 -7.53
C LEU A 332 -3.27 27.29 -8.35
N ALA A 333 -2.92 27.42 -9.62
CA ALA A 333 -3.65 28.23 -10.59
C ALA A 333 -4.75 27.40 -11.27
N THR A 334 -5.76 28.09 -11.80
CA THR A 334 -6.72 27.47 -12.72
C THR A 334 -6.02 27.15 -14.04
N VAL A 335 -5.88 25.86 -14.34
CA VAL A 335 -5.21 25.40 -15.57
C VAL A 335 -6.24 24.82 -16.53
N LYS A 336 -6.25 25.29 -17.78
CA LYS A 336 -7.04 24.69 -18.85
C LYS A 336 -6.35 23.41 -19.31
N MET A 337 -6.85 22.26 -18.85
CA MET A 337 -6.21 20.95 -19.05
C MET A 337 -5.80 20.68 -20.52
N LYS A 338 -6.69 20.88 -21.50
CA LYS A 338 -6.37 20.64 -22.93
C LYS A 338 -5.21 21.50 -23.44
N GLU A 339 -5.15 22.77 -23.04
CA GLU A 339 -4.08 23.67 -23.48
C GLU A 339 -2.79 23.40 -22.74
N CYS A 340 -2.86 23.03 -21.46
CA CYS A 340 -1.70 22.60 -20.70
C CYS A 340 -1.07 21.34 -21.28
N LEU A 341 -1.88 20.38 -21.73
CA LEU A 341 -1.40 19.12 -22.28
C LEU A 341 -0.91 19.21 -23.74
N ARG A 342 -1.13 20.34 -24.43
CA ARG A 342 -0.78 20.52 -25.84
C ARG A 342 0.70 20.22 -26.09
N GLY A 343 0.97 19.35 -27.06
CA GLY A 343 2.32 18.95 -27.44
C GLY A 343 3.06 18.09 -26.43
N LYS A 344 2.40 17.60 -25.37
CA LYS A 344 3.03 16.80 -24.31
C LYS A 344 2.86 15.31 -24.54
N LEU A 345 3.88 14.57 -24.09
CA LEU A 345 3.91 13.12 -24.02
C LEU A 345 3.95 12.70 -22.55
N ILE A 346 2.89 12.04 -22.08
CA ILE A 346 2.71 11.63 -20.69
C ILE A 346 2.78 10.13 -20.57
N TYR A 347 3.73 9.64 -19.78
CA TYR A 347 3.84 8.24 -19.41
C TYR A 347 3.35 8.02 -17.98
N LEU A 348 2.22 7.34 -17.84
CA LEU A 348 1.66 6.90 -16.56
C LEU A 348 2.09 5.46 -16.30
N MET A 349 3.01 5.24 -15.36
CA MET A 349 3.61 3.93 -15.14
C MET A 349 3.32 3.44 -13.72
N GLY A 350 2.66 2.29 -13.57
CA GLY A 350 2.31 1.83 -12.23
C GLY A 350 1.20 0.80 -12.12
N ASP A 351 0.52 0.83 -10.98
CA ASP A 351 -0.62 -0.03 -10.67
C ASP A 351 -1.96 0.56 -11.16
N SER A 352 -3.06 -0.04 -10.71
CA SER A 352 -4.41 0.40 -11.06
C SER A 352 -4.76 1.81 -10.57
N THR A 353 -4.04 2.37 -9.59
CA THR A 353 -4.33 3.71 -9.05
C THR A 353 -3.85 4.81 -9.99
N ILE A 354 -2.74 4.62 -10.72
CA ILE A 354 -2.34 5.56 -11.78
C ILE A 354 -3.06 5.29 -13.09
N ARG A 355 -3.55 4.06 -13.33
CA ARG A 355 -4.49 3.77 -14.42
C ARG A 355 -5.77 4.60 -14.29
N GLN A 356 -6.20 4.88 -13.05
CA GLN A 356 -7.35 5.74 -12.79
C GLN A 356 -7.16 7.18 -13.32
N TRP A 357 -5.91 7.67 -13.42
CA TRP A 357 -5.64 8.97 -14.06
C TRP A 357 -5.87 8.91 -15.58
N MET A 358 -5.48 7.81 -16.24
CA MET A 358 -5.81 7.57 -17.65
C MET A 358 -7.33 7.55 -17.87
N GLU A 359 -8.08 6.89 -16.99
CA GLU A 359 -9.56 6.90 -17.03
C GLU A 359 -10.12 8.33 -16.89
N TYR A 360 -9.58 9.11 -15.95
CA TYR A 360 -9.98 10.51 -15.76
C TYR A 360 -9.70 11.36 -17.00
N PHE A 361 -8.52 11.25 -17.62
CA PHE A 361 -8.17 12.01 -18.82
C PHE A 361 -9.12 11.70 -19.98
N LYS A 362 -9.40 10.42 -20.24
CA LYS A 362 -10.34 10.01 -21.30
C LYS A 362 -11.76 10.50 -21.05
N ALA A 363 -12.20 10.50 -19.79
CA ALA A 363 -13.52 11.01 -19.42
C ALA A 363 -13.62 12.53 -19.52
N SER A 364 -12.51 13.24 -19.29
CA SER A 364 -12.48 14.71 -19.17
C SER A 364 -12.05 15.43 -20.46
N ILE A 365 -11.55 14.72 -21.46
CA ILE A 365 -11.11 15.25 -22.76
C ILE A 365 -11.80 14.45 -23.87
N ASP A 366 -12.92 14.99 -24.36
CA ASP A 366 -13.72 14.42 -25.48
C ASP A 366 -12.95 14.18 -26.78
N THR A 367 -11.94 15.00 -27.07
CA THR A 367 -11.04 14.88 -28.24
C THR A 367 -9.95 13.81 -28.08
N LEU A 368 -9.70 13.33 -26.86
CA LEU A 368 -8.69 12.32 -26.58
C LEU A 368 -9.23 10.92 -26.96
N LYS A 369 -8.75 10.35 -28.06
CA LYS A 369 -9.19 9.06 -28.59
C LYS A 369 -8.25 7.94 -28.15
N SER A 370 -8.81 6.82 -27.71
CA SER A 370 -8.02 5.61 -27.44
C SER A 370 -7.55 4.97 -28.74
N VAL A 371 -6.29 4.56 -28.76
CA VAL A 371 -5.69 3.78 -29.86
C VAL A 371 -5.75 2.31 -29.49
N ASP A 372 -6.21 1.47 -30.41
CA ASP A 372 -6.16 0.02 -30.25
C ASP A 372 -4.72 -0.46 -30.44
N LEU A 373 -4.15 -1.04 -29.39
CA LEU A 373 -2.80 -1.62 -29.38
C LEU A 373 -2.81 -3.13 -29.65
N HIS A 374 -3.97 -3.68 -30.04
CA HIS A 374 -4.20 -5.11 -30.24
C HIS A 374 -3.92 -5.95 -28.98
N GLU A 375 -4.08 -5.33 -27.81
CA GLU A 375 -4.12 -5.98 -26.52
C GLU A 375 -5.56 -6.05 -26.01
N SER A 376 -5.82 -6.93 -25.04
CA SER A 376 -7.16 -7.11 -24.46
C SER A 376 -7.16 -7.06 -22.93
N GLY A 377 -8.30 -6.66 -22.37
CA GLY A 377 -8.55 -6.66 -20.93
C GLY A 377 -8.25 -5.34 -20.22
N LYS A 378 -8.70 -5.20 -18.97
CA LYS A 378 -8.58 -3.91 -18.23
C LYS A 378 -7.15 -3.49 -17.90
N LEU A 379 -6.22 -4.43 -17.94
CA LEU A 379 -4.80 -4.22 -17.64
C LEU A 379 -3.92 -4.23 -18.90
N GLN A 380 -4.52 -4.03 -20.08
CA GLN A 380 -3.78 -3.78 -21.31
C GLN A 380 -3.05 -2.44 -21.28
N HIS A 381 -1.95 -2.30 -22.03
CA HIS A 381 -1.37 -1.00 -22.29
C HIS A 381 -2.43 -0.08 -22.91
N GLN A 382 -2.45 1.17 -22.48
CA GLN A 382 -3.39 2.16 -23.00
C GLN A 382 -2.62 3.29 -23.64
N LEU A 383 -3.00 3.64 -24.87
CA LEU A 383 -2.56 4.85 -25.54
C LEU A 383 -3.80 5.68 -25.86
N ALA A 384 -3.78 6.96 -25.51
CA ALA A 384 -4.83 7.90 -25.81
C ALA A 384 -4.21 9.17 -26.43
N VAL A 385 -4.74 9.59 -27.58
CA VAL A 385 -4.18 10.66 -28.40
C VAL A 385 -5.21 11.72 -28.78
N ASP A 386 -4.78 12.98 -28.79
CA ASP A 386 -5.50 14.10 -29.42
C ASP A 386 -4.58 14.64 -30.52
N LEU A 387 -4.91 14.34 -31.78
CA LEU A 387 -4.06 14.68 -32.92
C LEU A 387 -4.04 16.19 -33.20
N ASP A 388 -5.14 16.90 -32.94
CA ASP A 388 -5.24 18.35 -33.18
C ASP A 388 -4.33 19.14 -32.24
N ARG A 389 -4.16 18.66 -31.00
CA ARG A 389 -3.32 19.29 -29.97
C ARG A 389 -2.01 18.56 -29.74
N ASN A 390 -1.74 17.49 -30.48
CA ASN A 390 -0.58 16.62 -30.30
C ASN A 390 -0.40 16.17 -28.83
N ILE A 391 -1.48 15.72 -28.19
CA ILE A 391 -1.46 15.18 -26.83
C ILE A 391 -1.29 13.68 -26.93
N ASN A 392 -0.33 13.11 -26.22
CA ASN A 392 -0.13 11.67 -26.12
C ASN A 392 -0.06 11.26 -24.66
N ILE A 393 -0.98 10.40 -24.22
CA ILE A 393 -0.96 9.84 -22.86
C ILE A 393 -0.91 8.32 -22.97
N GLN A 394 0.03 7.71 -22.27
CA GLN A 394 0.22 6.28 -22.22
C GLN A 394 0.11 5.78 -20.78
N TRP A 395 -0.51 4.61 -20.59
CA TRP A 395 -0.48 3.90 -19.33
C TRP A 395 0.11 2.51 -19.51
N GLN A 396 1.03 2.14 -18.61
CA GLN A 396 1.62 0.81 -18.56
C GLN A 396 1.73 0.27 -17.13
N LYS A 397 1.71 -1.05 -17.02
CA LYS A 397 1.89 -1.81 -15.78
C LYS A 397 3.34 -1.70 -15.30
N HIS A 398 3.57 -1.86 -14.00
CA HIS A 398 4.93 -1.83 -13.42
C HIS A 398 5.69 -3.17 -13.46
N CYS A 399 5.15 -4.20 -14.13
CA CYS A 399 5.67 -5.58 -14.14
C CYS A 399 5.46 -6.35 -12.81
N TYR A 400 6.19 -7.45 -12.61
CA TYR A 400 6.06 -8.33 -11.45
C TYR A 400 6.52 -7.65 -10.15
N PRO A 401 5.91 -7.90 -8.98
CA PRO A 401 4.65 -8.61 -8.80
C PRO A 401 3.45 -7.74 -9.21
N LEU A 402 2.66 -8.22 -10.17
CA LEU A 402 1.41 -7.57 -10.59
C LEU A 402 0.22 -8.34 -10.01
N ILE A 403 -0.43 -7.80 -8.99
CA ILE A 403 -1.60 -8.45 -8.37
C ILE A 403 -2.87 -8.03 -9.09
N ALA A 404 -3.54 -8.99 -9.70
CA ALA A 404 -4.88 -8.85 -10.24
C ALA A 404 -5.61 -10.20 -10.28
N SER A 405 -6.90 -10.21 -9.91
CA SER A 405 -7.75 -11.41 -10.00
C SER A 405 -8.18 -11.75 -11.42
N MET A 406 -8.16 -10.75 -12.30
CA MET A 406 -8.46 -10.93 -13.71
C MET A 406 -7.21 -11.33 -14.49
N THR A 407 -7.41 -12.17 -15.50
CA THR A 407 -6.35 -12.56 -16.43
C THR A 407 -5.82 -11.33 -17.19
N TYR A 408 -4.50 -11.23 -17.29
CA TYR A 408 -3.80 -10.22 -18.06
C TYR A 408 -2.67 -10.83 -18.87
N SER A 409 -2.40 -10.25 -20.03
CA SER A 409 -1.24 -10.66 -20.84
C SER A 409 0.06 -10.24 -20.16
N VAL A 410 1.04 -11.14 -20.23
CA VAL A 410 2.44 -10.91 -19.82
C VAL A 410 3.39 -10.83 -21.02
N LYS A 411 2.90 -11.09 -22.24
CA LYS A 411 3.71 -11.05 -23.47
C LYS A 411 4.31 -9.67 -23.72
N GLU A 412 3.53 -8.63 -23.45
CA GLU A 412 3.90 -7.23 -23.67
C GLU A 412 4.41 -6.56 -22.39
N MET A 413 4.55 -7.28 -21.27
CA MET A 413 4.97 -6.67 -20.00
C MET A 413 6.47 -6.37 -19.96
N GLU A 414 6.80 -5.14 -19.55
CA GLU A 414 8.17 -4.69 -19.35
C GLU A 414 8.35 -4.12 -17.94
N TYR A 415 9.51 -4.37 -17.32
CA TYR A 415 9.87 -3.72 -16.06
C TYR A 415 9.97 -2.20 -16.25
N LEU A 416 9.36 -1.47 -15.32
CA LEU A 416 9.23 -0.01 -15.40
C LEU A 416 10.59 0.70 -15.57
N THR A 417 11.64 0.15 -14.97
CA THR A 417 13.03 0.62 -15.09
C THR A 417 13.57 0.50 -16.52
N ARG A 418 13.26 -0.59 -17.24
CA ARG A 418 13.63 -0.79 -18.65
C ARG A 418 12.90 0.19 -19.55
N ALA A 419 11.61 0.40 -19.31
CA ALA A 419 10.82 1.36 -20.05
C ALA A 419 11.31 2.81 -19.82
N ILE A 420 11.67 3.17 -18.58
CA ILE A 420 12.29 4.47 -18.27
C ILE A 420 13.58 4.64 -19.06
N ASP A 421 14.48 3.65 -19.08
CA ASP A 421 15.76 3.74 -19.78
C ASP A 421 15.61 3.86 -21.31
N ARG A 422 14.55 3.30 -21.88
CA ARG A 422 14.22 3.43 -23.31
C ARG A 422 13.45 4.70 -23.64
N THR A 423 12.95 5.43 -22.63
CA THR A 423 12.26 6.69 -22.86
C THR A 423 13.29 7.77 -23.20
N GLY A 424 13.07 8.44 -24.33
CA GLY A 424 13.96 9.50 -24.84
C GLY A 424 14.01 10.72 -23.92
N GLY A 425 12.94 11.04 -23.19
CA GLY A 425 12.86 12.22 -22.34
C GLY A 425 12.50 13.48 -23.14
N GLU A 426 13.09 14.62 -22.77
CA GLU A 426 12.90 15.98 -23.35
C GLU A 426 11.87 16.86 -22.64
N LYS A 427 11.90 18.16 -22.95
CA LYS A 427 11.08 19.23 -22.35
C LYS A 427 9.56 18.97 -22.33
N ASN A 428 9.04 18.21 -23.29
CA ASN A 428 7.62 17.91 -23.41
C ASN A 428 7.22 16.54 -22.85
N THR A 429 8.20 15.79 -22.30
CA THR A 429 7.97 14.47 -21.74
C THR A 429 7.74 14.55 -20.24
N VAL A 430 6.65 13.94 -19.80
CA VAL A 430 6.25 13.83 -18.40
C VAL A 430 6.13 12.36 -18.04
N ILE A 431 6.83 11.92 -17.01
CA ILE A 431 6.72 10.56 -16.48
C ILE A 431 6.12 10.62 -15.08
N VAL A 432 5.01 9.92 -14.86
CA VAL A 432 4.37 9.78 -13.56
C VAL A 432 4.43 8.33 -13.13
N ILE A 433 5.04 8.09 -11.97
CA ILE A 433 5.28 6.74 -11.43
C ILE A 433 4.47 6.56 -10.15
N SER A 434 3.75 5.45 -10.06
CA SER A 434 3.03 5.04 -8.85
C SER A 434 3.31 3.57 -8.55
N LEU A 435 3.93 3.32 -7.40
CA LEU A 435 4.24 1.98 -6.92
C LEU A 435 3.63 1.78 -5.53
N GLY A 436 3.16 0.57 -5.26
CA GLY A 436 3.05 0.07 -3.89
C GLY A 436 1.91 -0.91 -3.62
N GLN A 437 0.71 -0.74 -4.21
CA GLN A 437 -0.45 -1.54 -3.77
C GLN A 437 -0.23 -3.04 -3.98
N HIS A 438 0.49 -3.41 -5.03
CA HIS A 438 0.84 -4.80 -5.34
C HIS A 438 2.03 -5.33 -4.52
N PHE A 439 2.77 -4.47 -3.82
CA PHE A 439 3.94 -4.83 -3.02
C PHE A 439 3.62 -5.03 -1.53
N ARG A 440 2.48 -4.51 -1.04
CA ARG A 440 2.05 -4.66 0.37
C ARG A 440 2.10 -6.10 0.92
N PRO A 441 1.69 -7.16 0.18
CA PRO A 441 1.66 -8.52 0.71
C PRO A 441 3.03 -9.21 0.85
N PHE A 442 4.08 -8.62 0.28
CA PHE A 442 5.41 -9.22 0.18
C PHE A 442 6.37 -8.62 1.21
N PRO A 443 7.45 -9.34 1.56
CA PRO A 443 8.56 -8.80 2.33
C PRO A 443 9.04 -7.45 1.78
N ILE A 444 9.39 -6.54 2.69
CA ILE A 444 9.62 -5.12 2.35
C ILE A 444 10.78 -4.92 1.38
N ASP A 445 11.76 -5.82 1.37
CA ASP A 445 12.94 -5.79 0.51
C ASP A 445 12.57 -5.80 -0.98
N VAL A 446 11.48 -6.48 -1.36
CA VAL A 446 10.96 -6.48 -2.74
C VAL A 446 10.60 -5.05 -3.17
N PHE A 447 9.94 -4.29 -2.30
CA PHE A 447 9.58 -2.91 -2.58
C PHE A 447 10.80 -1.99 -2.59
N ILE A 448 11.68 -2.11 -1.58
CA ILE A 448 12.89 -1.28 -1.49
C ILE A 448 13.77 -1.49 -2.72
N ARG A 449 13.99 -2.74 -3.14
CA ARG A 449 14.74 -3.07 -4.36
C ARG A 449 14.14 -2.39 -5.58
N ARG A 450 12.82 -2.52 -5.79
CA ARG A 450 12.15 -1.87 -6.91
C ARG A 450 12.31 -0.35 -6.87
N ALA A 451 12.12 0.27 -5.71
CA ALA A 451 12.25 1.71 -5.53
C ALA A 451 13.67 2.20 -5.84
N LEU A 452 14.70 1.50 -5.37
CA LEU A 452 16.11 1.80 -5.68
C LEU A 452 16.43 1.62 -7.18
N ASN A 453 15.89 0.59 -7.82
CA ASN A 453 16.09 0.38 -9.26
C ASN A 453 15.42 1.47 -10.09
N VAL A 454 14.21 1.90 -9.70
CA VAL A 454 13.51 3.03 -10.35
C VAL A 454 14.25 4.35 -10.13
N HIS A 455 14.78 4.58 -8.92
CA HIS A 455 15.65 5.72 -8.61
C HIS A 455 16.84 5.79 -9.57
N LYS A 456 17.58 4.69 -9.73
CA LYS A 456 18.71 4.59 -10.68
C LYS A 456 18.29 4.86 -12.14
N ALA A 457 17.17 4.30 -12.58
CA ALA A 457 16.66 4.53 -13.94
C ALA A 457 16.29 6.01 -14.18
N ILE A 458 15.71 6.68 -13.18
CA ILE A 458 15.41 8.12 -13.24
C ILE A 458 16.69 8.94 -13.25
N GLN A 459 17.71 8.56 -12.47
CA GLN A 459 19.02 9.22 -12.52
C GLN A 459 19.60 9.18 -13.93
N HIS A 460 19.60 8.00 -14.58
CA HIS A 460 20.06 7.88 -15.97
C HIS A 460 19.22 8.72 -16.94
N LEU A 461 17.90 8.76 -16.76
CA LEU A 461 17.01 9.58 -17.58
C LEU A 461 17.31 11.06 -17.44
N LEU A 462 17.44 11.56 -16.22
CA LEU A 462 17.67 12.98 -15.96
C LEU A 462 19.10 13.41 -16.29
N LEU A 463 20.04 12.47 -16.36
CA LEU A 463 21.39 12.71 -16.86
C LEU A 463 21.40 12.95 -18.37
N ARG A 464 20.67 12.13 -19.13
CA ARG A 464 20.62 12.23 -20.61
C ARG A 464 19.60 13.26 -21.12
N SER A 465 18.55 13.53 -20.36
CA SER A 465 17.43 14.38 -20.75
C SER A 465 16.93 15.22 -19.55
N PRO A 466 17.72 16.22 -19.12
CA PRO A 466 17.49 16.94 -17.86
C PRO A 466 16.16 17.72 -17.81
N ASP A 467 15.61 18.11 -18.96
CA ASP A 467 14.33 18.84 -19.04
C ASP A 467 13.09 17.93 -18.88
N THR A 468 13.28 16.61 -18.77
CA THR A 468 12.18 15.67 -18.55
C THR A 468 11.56 15.90 -17.18
N VAL A 469 10.23 15.99 -17.11
CA VAL A 469 9.52 16.11 -15.84
C VAL A 469 9.20 14.73 -15.29
N VAL A 470 9.67 14.43 -14.07
CA VAL A 470 9.37 13.16 -13.38
C VAL A 470 8.61 13.43 -12.10
N ILE A 471 7.49 12.73 -11.93
CA ILE A 471 6.59 12.86 -10.79
C ILE A 471 6.39 11.50 -10.14
N ILE A 472 6.59 11.45 -8.83
CA ILE A 472 6.25 10.27 -8.02
C ILE A 472 4.91 10.52 -7.35
N LYS A 473 3.91 9.71 -7.71
CA LYS A 473 2.61 9.69 -7.02
C LYS A 473 2.71 8.68 -5.87
N THR A 474 2.47 9.13 -4.63
CA THR A 474 2.42 8.22 -3.48
C THR A 474 1.15 7.33 -3.53
N GLU A 475 1.12 6.28 -2.72
CA GLU A 475 -0.05 5.43 -2.62
C GLU A 475 -1.27 6.20 -2.07
N ASN A 476 -2.47 5.79 -2.48
CA ASN A 476 -3.69 6.19 -1.79
C ASN A 476 -3.81 5.39 -0.46
N ILE A 477 -4.44 5.96 0.56
CA ILE A 477 -5.01 5.14 1.65
C ILE A 477 -6.12 4.25 1.09
N ARG A 478 -6.46 3.18 1.80
CA ARG A 478 -7.49 2.23 1.34
C ARG A 478 -8.47 1.82 2.44
N GLU A 479 -9.23 0.76 2.19
CA GLU A 479 -10.17 0.21 3.15
C GLU A 479 -9.43 -0.26 4.40
N MET A 480 -9.85 0.18 5.59
CA MET A 480 -9.12 -0.09 6.84
C MET A 480 -9.18 -1.56 7.25
N TYR A 481 -10.33 -2.22 7.07
CA TYR A 481 -10.63 -3.52 7.68
C TYR A 481 -10.33 -4.71 6.76
N ASN A 482 -10.13 -4.47 5.47
CA ASN A 482 -10.04 -5.54 4.49
C ASN A 482 -8.64 -6.15 4.52
N ASP A 483 -8.55 -7.36 5.09
CA ASP A 483 -7.35 -8.20 5.02
C ASP A 483 -6.08 -7.47 5.46
N ALA A 484 -6.10 -6.98 6.72
CA ALA A 484 -5.06 -6.14 7.29
C ALA A 484 -3.65 -6.77 7.19
N GLU A 485 -3.53 -8.10 7.33
CA GLU A 485 -2.25 -8.79 7.21
C GLU A 485 -1.57 -8.51 5.85
N ARG A 486 -2.34 -8.52 4.75
CA ARG A 486 -1.81 -8.29 3.40
C ARG A 486 -1.81 -6.82 2.98
N PHE A 487 -2.84 -6.06 3.37
CA PHE A 487 -3.14 -4.79 2.71
C PHE A 487 -3.28 -3.60 3.65
N SER A 488 -3.08 -3.76 4.96
CA SER A 488 -3.17 -2.66 5.92
C SER A 488 -2.44 -1.40 5.44
N ASP A 489 -3.04 -0.24 5.72
CA ASP A 489 -2.39 1.05 5.48
C ASP A 489 -1.10 1.22 6.28
N PHE A 490 -0.85 0.43 7.32
CA PHE A 490 0.48 0.37 7.94
C PHE A 490 1.56 0.02 6.90
N HIS A 491 1.34 -1.02 6.09
CA HIS A 491 2.29 -1.43 5.05
C HIS A 491 2.48 -0.35 3.99
N GLY A 492 1.41 0.38 3.67
CA GLY A 492 1.44 1.50 2.74
C GLY A 492 2.20 2.70 3.29
N TYR A 493 2.03 3.01 4.57
CA TYR A 493 2.74 4.10 5.22
C TYR A 493 4.25 3.86 5.28
N ILE A 494 4.69 2.62 5.53
CA ILE A 494 6.12 2.28 5.45
C ILE A 494 6.67 2.49 4.03
N GLN A 495 5.93 2.07 3.00
CA GLN A 495 6.31 2.32 1.61
C GLN A 495 6.34 3.82 1.27
N TYR A 496 5.40 4.58 1.79
CA TYR A 496 5.35 6.04 1.66
C TYR A 496 6.60 6.71 2.25
N LEU A 497 7.04 6.30 3.44
CA LEU A 497 8.26 6.80 4.06
C LEU A 497 9.50 6.43 3.23
N ILE A 498 9.59 5.19 2.74
CA ILE A 498 10.69 4.73 1.89
C ILE A 498 10.75 5.53 0.58
N ILE A 499 9.62 5.80 -0.07
CA ILE A 499 9.59 6.62 -1.30
C ILE A 499 10.08 8.04 -0.99
N LYS A 500 9.64 8.64 0.11
CA LYS A 500 10.12 9.99 0.48
C LYS A 500 11.62 10.00 0.74
N ASP A 501 12.17 8.98 1.40
CA ASP A 501 13.60 8.87 1.68
C ASP A 501 14.45 8.56 0.43
N ILE A 502 14.05 7.58 -0.38
CA ILE A 502 14.83 7.18 -1.56
C ILE A 502 14.89 8.30 -2.61
N PHE A 503 13.79 9.03 -2.81
CA PHE A 503 13.69 10.01 -3.90
C PHE A 503 14.03 11.45 -3.50
N GLN A 504 14.39 11.71 -2.23
CA GLN A 504 14.65 13.06 -1.72
C GLN A 504 15.81 13.78 -2.42
N ASP A 505 16.78 13.03 -2.94
CA ASP A 505 17.99 13.55 -3.58
C ASP A 505 17.85 13.74 -5.10
N LEU A 506 16.72 13.32 -5.69
CA LEU A 506 16.45 13.48 -7.10
C LEU A 506 15.62 14.72 -7.40
N ARG A 507 15.85 15.29 -8.58
CA ARG A 507 15.02 16.36 -9.16
C ARG A 507 13.69 15.80 -9.68
N VAL A 508 12.88 15.29 -8.76
CA VAL A 508 11.53 14.79 -8.98
C VAL A 508 10.55 15.59 -8.15
N SER A 509 9.27 15.54 -8.51
CA SER A 509 8.19 16.11 -7.68
C SER A 509 7.32 15.02 -7.11
N ILE A 510 6.86 15.17 -5.87
CA ILE A 510 5.97 14.22 -5.22
C ILE A 510 4.54 14.77 -5.20
N ILE A 511 3.59 13.98 -5.68
CA ILE A 511 2.16 14.22 -5.45
C ILE A 511 1.75 13.31 -4.29
N ASP A 512 1.52 13.92 -3.13
CA ASP A 512 1.21 13.23 -1.87
C ASP A 512 -0.25 12.76 -1.84
N ALA A 513 -0.56 11.76 -2.68
CA ALA A 513 -1.89 11.16 -2.77
C ALA A 513 -2.33 10.52 -1.44
N TRP A 514 -1.37 10.06 -0.63
CA TRP A 514 -1.61 9.56 0.73
C TRP A 514 -2.28 10.61 1.59
N ASP A 515 -1.67 11.80 1.67
CA ASP A 515 -2.19 12.89 2.47
C ASP A 515 -3.50 13.46 1.92
N ILE A 516 -3.61 13.58 0.59
CA ILE A 516 -4.84 13.99 -0.11
C ILE A 516 -5.99 13.05 0.28
N THR A 517 -5.78 11.73 0.20
CA THR A 517 -6.84 10.75 0.47
C THR A 517 -7.23 10.70 1.96
N ILE A 518 -6.31 10.98 2.89
CA ILE A 518 -6.66 11.21 4.31
C ILE A 518 -7.52 12.47 4.47
N ALA A 519 -7.13 13.58 3.86
CA ALA A 519 -7.88 14.84 3.97
C ALA A 519 -9.31 14.71 3.44
N TYR A 520 -9.51 14.04 2.30
CA TYR A 520 -10.84 13.70 1.78
C TYR A 520 -11.57 12.63 2.60
N GLY A 521 -10.87 11.87 3.45
CA GLY A 521 -11.45 10.78 4.23
C GLY A 521 -11.85 9.58 3.36
N THR A 522 -11.13 9.35 2.25
CA THR A 522 -11.47 8.29 1.30
C THR A 522 -10.80 6.98 1.70
N ASN A 523 -11.50 6.14 2.46
CA ASN A 523 -11.04 4.79 2.83
C ASN A 523 -11.23 3.79 1.68
N ASN A 524 -10.71 4.11 0.49
CA ASN A 524 -10.90 3.34 -0.74
C ASN A 524 -9.64 3.47 -1.61
N VAL A 525 -9.08 2.31 -2.01
CA VAL A 525 -7.86 2.27 -2.85
C VAL A 525 -8.03 3.00 -4.19
N HIS A 526 -9.25 3.01 -4.73
CA HIS A 526 -9.67 3.75 -5.93
C HIS A 526 -10.60 4.89 -5.52
N PRO A 527 -10.08 6.05 -5.10
CA PRO A 527 -10.91 7.15 -4.61
C PRO A 527 -11.82 7.71 -5.72
N PRO A 528 -12.89 8.44 -5.38
CA PRO A 528 -13.81 9.02 -6.35
C PRO A 528 -13.13 9.98 -7.33
N GLN A 529 -13.73 10.16 -8.51
CA GLN A 529 -13.17 10.98 -9.60
C GLN A 529 -12.85 12.42 -9.22
N HIS A 530 -13.57 13.04 -8.26
CA HIS A 530 -13.25 14.39 -7.80
C HIS A 530 -11.92 14.45 -7.03
N VAL A 531 -11.54 13.39 -6.30
CA VAL A 531 -10.25 13.29 -5.62
C VAL A 531 -9.14 13.08 -6.64
N VAL A 532 -9.36 12.21 -7.62
CA VAL A 532 -8.43 11.97 -8.74
C VAL A 532 -8.20 13.26 -9.53
N GLY A 533 -9.26 14.01 -9.82
CA GLY A 533 -9.17 15.30 -10.50
C GLY A 533 -8.35 16.33 -9.73
N ASN A 534 -8.40 16.32 -8.40
CA ASN A 534 -7.54 17.19 -7.57
C ASN A 534 -6.07 16.76 -7.60
N GLN A 535 -5.78 15.46 -7.64
CA GLN A 535 -4.41 14.97 -7.86
C GLN A 535 -3.88 15.40 -9.25
N ILE A 536 -4.72 15.30 -10.29
CA ILE A 536 -4.38 15.73 -11.65
C ILE A 536 -4.22 17.25 -11.73
N ASN A 537 -5.01 18.03 -10.99
CA ASN A 537 -4.86 19.48 -10.96
C ASN A 537 -3.47 19.91 -10.44
N ILE A 538 -2.90 19.16 -9.49
CA ILE A 538 -1.52 19.37 -9.03
C ILE A 538 -0.53 19.04 -10.16
N LEU A 539 -0.69 17.88 -10.82
CA LEU A 539 0.13 17.51 -11.99
C LEU A 539 0.12 18.63 -13.05
N LEU A 540 -1.06 19.15 -13.39
CA LEU A 540 -1.20 20.19 -14.40
C LEU A 540 -0.46 21.49 -14.01
N ASN A 541 -0.44 21.84 -12.73
CA ASN A 541 0.31 22.99 -12.20
C ASN A 541 1.83 22.76 -12.10
N TYR A 542 2.30 21.53 -12.27
CA TYR A 542 3.73 21.21 -12.31
C TYR A 542 4.31 21.23 -13.72
N ILE A 543 3.47 21.02 -14.74
CA ILE A 543 3.91 20.88 -16.13
C ILE A 543 3.52 22.08 -17.00
N CYS A 544 2.84 23.06 -16.39
CA CYS A 544 2.36 24.33 -16.90
C CYS A 544 2.47 25.36 -15.76
#